data_AF-A0A0G0ITI5-F1
#
_entry.id   AF-A0A0G0ITI5-F1
#
_cell.length_a   1.000
_cell.length_b   1.000
_cell.length_c   1.000
_cell.angle_alpha   90.00
_cell.angle_beta   90.00
_cell.angle_gamma   90.00
#
_symmetry.space_group_name_H-M   'P 1'
#
loop_
_entity.id
_entity.type
_entity.pdbx_description
1 polymer ?
#
loop_
_entity_poly.entity_id
_entity_poly.type
_entity_poly.pdbx_seq_one_letter_code
_entity_poly.pdbx_strand_id
1 'polypeptide(L)'
;MSTSGSFAIDNISRDLKFAYGFFGISQNGVDFDKDICSVPLSPTPTPAPTPDFSSYKYIKIYDQDRNEISYSCNGGFYKITPTDTLSLINENDLIVTSCNFSCSQDFPTDPPSIGISFTIQDKSSSKSASFQTSVTMRNINK
;
A
#
# COMPACT_ATOMS: atom_id res chain seq x y z
N MET A 1 -2.86 -1.42 23.96
CA MET A 1 -2.15 -2.39 23.10
C MET A 1 -1.20 -1.57 22.24
N SER A 2 0.11 -1.80 22.33
CA SER A 2 1.10 -0.99 21.60
C SER A 2 1.16 -1.44 20.14
N THR A 3 0.50 -0.69 19.26
CA THR A 3 0.51 -0.93 17.81
C THR A 3 1.87 -0.54 17.23
N SER A 4 2.62 -1.52 16.71
CA SER A 4 3.98 -1.35 16.18
C SER A 4 4.02 -1.39 14.63
N GLY A 5 5.16 -1.02 14.03
CA GLY A 5 5.34 -1.12 12.57
C GLY A 5 5.12 -2.54 12.01
N SER A 6 5.53 -3.58 12.74
CA SER A 6 5.27 -4.98 12.34
C SER A 6 3.78 -5.30 12.31
N PHE A 7 3.00 -4.84 13.31
CA PHE A 7 1.55 -5.02 13.31
C PHE A 7 0.90 -4.33 12.09
N ALA A 8 1.36 -3.13 11.75
CA ALA A 8 0.85 -2.40 10.59
C ALA A 8 1.10 -3.20 9.29
N ILE A 9 2.34 -3.68 9.08
CA ILE A 9 2.70 -4.54 7.94
C ILE A 9 1.84 -5.81 7.90
N ASP A 10 1.69 -6.52 9.01
CA ASP A 10 1.01 -7.81 9.00
C ASP A 10 -0.47 -7.66 8.64
N ASN A 11 -1.13 -6.62 9.16
CA ASN A 11 -2.53 -6.36 8.86
C ASN A 11 -2.75 -6.01 7.39
N ILE A 12 -2.00 -5.03 6.87
CA ILE A 12 -2.15 -4.64 5.47
C ILE A 12 -1.74 -5.78 4.52
N SER A 13 -0.68 -6.52 4.85
CA SER A 13 -0.20 -7.61 4.01
C SER A 13 -1.21 -8.74 3.93
N ARG A 14 -1.87 -9.07 5.05
CA ARG A 14 -2.93 -10.07 5.06
C ARG A 14 -4.11 -9.63 4.19
N ASP A 15 -4.56 -8.39 4.37
CA ASP A 15 -5.74 -7.88 3.68
C ASP A 15 -5.46 -7.76 2.16
N LEU A 16 -4.28 -7.31 1.75
CA LEU A 16 -3.85 -7.32 0.33
C LEU A 16 -3.76 -8.73 -0.25
N LYS A 17 -3.14 -9.67 0.47
CA LYS A 17 -2.95 -11.04 -0.02
C LYS A 17 -4.26 -11.75 -0.32
N PHE A 18 -5.30 -11.46 0.46
CA PHE A 18 -6.59 -12.13 0.42
C PHE A 18 -7.75 -11.26 -0.11
N ALA A 19 -7.45 -10.03 -0.53
CA ALA A 19 -8.38 -9.15 -1.20
C ALA A 19 -9.09 -9.84 -2.38
N TYR A 20 -10.34 -9.48 -2.61
CA TYR A 20 -11.12 -9.91 -3.75
C TYR A 20 -10.65 -9.24 -5.05
N GLY A 21 -10.23 -7.97 -4.95
CA GLY A 21 -9.81 -7.20 -6.11
C GLY A 21 -8.94 -6.01 -5.75
N PHE A 22 -8.14 -5.58 -6.73
CA PHE A 22 -7.30 -4.40 -6.63
C PHE A 22 -7.99 -3.23 -7.32
N PHE A 23 -8.19 -2.12 -6.59
CA PHE A 23 -8.79 -0.92 -7.17
C PHE A 23 -7.74 0.02 -7.74
N GLY A 24 -6.58 0.13 -7.09
CA GLY A 24 -5.48 0.99 -7.53
C GLY A 24 -4.69 1.58 -6.38
N ILE A 25 -3.64 2.33 -6.74
CA ILE A 25 -2.91 3.22 -5.84
C ILE A 25 -3.18 4.68 -6.19
N SER A 26 -3.00 5.59 -5.24
CA SER A 26 -3.28 7.01 -5.43
C SER A 26 -2.26 7.91 -4.71
N GLN A 27 -2.05 9.10 -5.26
CA GLN A 27 -1.28 10.18 -4.64
C GLN A 27 -2.14 11.03 -3.70
N ASN A 28 -3.43 11.18 -3.98
CA ASN A 28 -4.33 12.11 -3.28
C ASN A 28 -5.48 11.43 -2.51
N GLY A 29 -5.66 10.11 -2.69
CA GLY A 29 -6.71 9.34 -2.02
C GLY A 29 -8.09 9.46 -2.68
N VAL A 30 -8.17 10.07 -3.86
CA VAL A 30 -9.40 10.25 -4.65
C VAL A 30 -9.26 9.55 -6.00
N ASP A 31 -8.19 9.83 -6.72
CA ASP A 31 -7.92 9.29 -8.05
C ASP A 31 -7.04 8.06 -7.92
N PHE A 32 -7.64 6.87 -8.00
CA PHE A 32 -6.93 5.60 -7.91
C PHE A 32 -6.66 5.05 -9.31
N ASP A 33 -5.39 4.73 -9.56
CA ASP A 33 -4.91 4.16 -10.81
C ASP A 33 -4.49 2.71 -10.57
N LYS A 34 -5.14 1.78 -11.29
CA LYS A 34 -4.78 0.35 -11.29
C LYS A 34 -3.78 0.00 -12.40
N ASP A 35 -3.81 0.77 -13.49
CA ASP A 35 -3.07 0.47 -14.71
C ASP A 35 -1.61 0.91 -14.58
N ILE A 36 -1.30 1.81 -13.63
CA ILE A 36 0.07 2.17 -13.27
C ILE A 36 0.94 0.99 -12.82
N CYS A 37 0.32 -0.10 -12.37
CA CYS A 37 1.04 -1.32 -12.00
C CYS A 37 1.53 -2.10 -13.23
N SER A 38 0.95 -1.85 -14.40
CA SER A 38 1.30 -2.54 -15.63
C SER A 38 2.60 -2.00 -16.20
N VAL A 39 3.54 -2.88 -16.50
CA VAL A 39 4.75 -2.49 -17.22
C VAL A 39 4.39 -2.31 -18.70
N PRO A 40 4.72 -1.18 -19.36
CA PRO A 40 4.42 -1.02 -20.77
C PRO A 40 5.20 -2.06 -21.59
N LEU A 41 4.46 -2.92 -22.31
CA LEU A 41 5.02 -3.87 -23.27
C LEU A 41 5.57 -3.09 -24.48
N SER A 42 6.77 -2.52 -24.36
CA SER A 42 7.45 -1.89 -25.51
C SER A 42 8.22 -2.96 -26.30
N PRO A 43 8.04 -3.06 -27.63
CA PRO A 43 8.83 -3.94 -28.49
C PRO A 43 10.27 -3.46 -28.72
N THR A 44 10.70 -2.38 -28.05
CA THR A 44 11.97 -1.70 -28.32
C THR A 44 12.93 -1.87 -27.15
N PRO A 45 14.24 -2.15 -27.35
CA PRO A 45 15.22 -2.37 -26.27
C PRO A 45 15.57 -1.14 -25.42
N THR A 46 14.78 -0.07 -25.47
CA THR A 46 14.93 1.07 -24.58
C THR A 46 14.41 0.68 -23.20
N PRO A 47 15.18 0.87 -22.11
CA PRO A 47 14.67 0.68 -20.76
C PRO A 47 13.41 1.53 -20.60
N ALA A 48 12.26 0.89 -20.34
CA ALA A 48 11.08 1.63 -19.95
C ALA A 48 11.40 2.42 -18.67
N PRO A 49 11.00 3.70 -18.55
CA PRO A 49 11.18 4.45 -17.32
C PRO A 49 10.54 3.67 -16.17
N THR A 50 11.31 3.39 -15.12
CA THR A 50 10.77 2.76 -13.91
C THR A 50 9.79 3.72 -13.26
N PRO A 51 8.52 3.35 -13.03
CA PRO A 51 7.56 4.23 -12.39
C PRO A 51 8.05 4.61 -10.98
N ASP A 52 8.08 5.91 -10.70
CA ASP A 52 8.37 6.42 -9.35
C ASP A 52 7.10 6.38 -8.51
N PHE A 53 7.11 5.56 -7.47
CA PHE A 53 6.01 5.39 -6.55
C PHE A 53 6.13 6.25 -5.28
N SER A 54 7.16 7.09 -5.15
CA SER A 54 7.45 7.87 -3.94
C SER A 54 6.28 8.77 -3.49
N SER A 55 5.46 9.24 -4.42
CA SER A 55 4.29 10.09 -4.19
C SER A 55 2.99 9.35 -3.89
N TYR A 56 2.93 8.02 -4.07
CA TYR A 56 1.71 7.24 -3.91
C TYR A 56 1.52 6.87 -2.44
N LYS A 57 0.64 7.62 -1.76
CA LYS A 57 0.38 7.49 -0.31
C LYS A 57 -0.88 6.70 0.02
N TYR A 58 -1.60 6.23 -0.99
CA TYR A 58 -2.85 5.52 -0.80
C TYR A 58 -2.92 4.26 -1.66
N ILE A 59 -3.58 3.24 -1.14
CA ILE A 59 -3.95 2.03 -1.87
C ILE A 59 -5.39 1.67 -1.54
N LYS A 60 -6.16 1.24 -2.54
CA LYS A 60 -7.53 0.77 -2.37
C LYS A 60 -7.69 -0.64 -2.92
N ILE A 61 -8.38 -1.47 -2.16
CA ILE A 61 -8.74 -2.84 -2.49
C ILE A 61 -10.21 -3.11 -2.17
N TYR A 62 -10.72 -4.20 -2.74
CA TYR A 62 -11.94 -4.85 -2.29
C TYR A 62 -11.58 -6.01 -1.37
N ASP A 63 -12.19 -6.07 -0.18
CA ASP A 63 -12.08 -7.23 0.69
C ASP A 63 -12.87 -8.43 0.16
N GLN A 64 -12.86 -9.55 0.88
CA GLN A 64 -13.56 -10.78 0.45
C GLN A 64 -15.09 -10.61 0.36
N ASP A 65 -15.65 -9.67 1.13
CA ASP A 65 -17.07 -9.35 1.15
C ASP A 65 -17.42 -8.25 0.12
N ARG A 66 -16.44 -7.87 -0.72
CA ARG A 66 -16.52 -6.82 -1.75
C ARG A 66 -16.72 -5.41 -1.20
N ASN A 67 -16.40 -5.18 0.07
CA ASN A 67 -16.36 -3.85 0.64
C ASN A 67 -15.07 -3.14 0.25
N GLU A 68 -15.16 -1.82 0.05
CA GLU A 68 -13.99 -1.00 -0.19
C GLU A 68 -13.18 -0.83 1.10
N ILE A 69 -11.89 -1.15 1.02
CA ILE A 69 -10.93 -0.83 2.07
C ILE A 69 -9.81 -0.03 1.42
N SER A 70 -9.50 1.12 2.01
CA SER A 70 -8.35 1.94 1.62
C SER A 70 -7.33 1.99 2.73
N TYR A 71 -6.06 2.07 2.39
CA TYR A 71 -5.00 2.41 3.32
C TYR A 71 -4.41 3.74 2.91
N SER A 72 -4.18 4.59 3.91
CA SER A 72 -3.53 5.89 3.75
C SER A 72 -2.27 5.90 4.57
N CYS A 73 -1.21 6.45 4.01
CA CYS A 73 -0.05 6.86 4.79
C CYS A 73 0.33 8.32 4.64
N ASN A 74 -0.69 9.16 4.46
CA ASN A 74 -0.57 10.61 4.51
C ASN A 74 -0.85 11.11 5.93
N GLY A 75 0.16 11.67 6.61
CA GLY A 75 0.02 12.21 7.97
C GLY A 75 -0.13 11.19 9.10
N GLY A 76 -0.07 9.89 8.79
CA GLY A 76 -0.18 8.76 9.72
C GLY A 76 -0.12 7.44 8.94
N PHE A 77 -0.54 6.32 9.53
CA PHE A 77 -0.79 5.08 8.77
C PHE A 77 -2.14 4.52 9.17
N TYR A 78 -3.12 4.60 8.28
CA TYR A 78 -4.51 4.32 8.56
C TYR A 78 -5.08 3.23 7.67
N LYS A 79 -5.99 2.44 8.23
CA LYS A 79 -6.98 1.65 7.50
C LYS A 79 -8.29 2.41 7.49
N ILE A 80 -8.83 2.66 6.31
CA ILE A 80 -10.04 3.44 6.06
C ILE A 80 -11.08 2.49 5.45
N THR A 81 -12.23 2.40 6.08
CA THR A 81 -13.42 1.71 5.57
C THR A 81 -14.54 2.74 5.40
N PRO A 82 -15.70 2.40 4.80
CA PRO A 82 -16.81 3.34 4.65
C PRO A 82 -17.38 3.84 5.98
N THR A 83 -17.16 3.10 7.07
CA THR A 83 -17.75 3.40 8.38
C THR A 83 -16.73 3.80 9.44
N ASP A 84 -15.44 3.60 9.20
CA ASP A 84 -14.42 3.78 10.23
C ASP A 84 -13.04 4.15 9.67
N THR A 85 -12.21 4.78 10.50
CA THR A 85 -10.79 5.04 10.22
C THR A 85 -9.98 4.61 11.43
N LEU A 86 -9.16 3.58 11.24
CA LEU A 86 -8.34 2.99 12.28
C LEU A 86 -6.86 3.28 12.05
N SER A 87 -6.19 3.81 13.07
CA SER A 87 -4.74 3.97 13.06
C SER A 87 -4.04 2.61 13.23
N LEU A 88 -3.13 2.29 12.33
CA LEU A 88 -2.32 1.07 12.33
C LEU A 88 -1.04 1.21 13.15
N ILE A 89 -0.75 2.42 13.65
CA ILE A 89 0.40 2.72 14.50
C ILE A 89 -0.06 3.45 15.76
N ASN A 90 0.71 3.37 16.84
CA ASN A 90 0.43 4.19 18.02
C ASN A 90 0.94 5.62 17.82
N GLU A 91 0.06 6.50 17.38
CA GLU A 91 0.38 7.89 17.08
C GLU A 91 0.69 8.74 18.32
N ASN A 92 0.48 8.26 19.54
CA ASN A 92 0.91 8.98 20.74
C ASN A 92 2.44 8.98 20.88
N ASP A 93 3.07 7.88 20.49
CA ASP A 93 4.50 7.64 20.70
C ASP A 93 5.30 7.64 19.38
N LEU A 94 4.63 7.40 18.25
CA LEU A 94 5.28 7.22 16.95
C LEU A 94 4.76 8.23 15.91
N ILE A 95 5.63 8.57 14.96
CA ILE A 95 5.29 9.29 13.73
C ILE A 95 5.73 8.50 12.51
N VAL A 96 4.96 8.60 11.42
CA VAL A 96 5.39 8.11 10.09
C VAL A 96 6.10 9.25 9.39
N THR A 97 7.38 9.08 9.08
CA THR A 97 8.20 10.12 8.43
C THR A 97 8.26 9.94 6.92
N SER A 98 8.16 8.69 6.45
CA SER A 98 8.03 8.38 5.03
C SER A 98 7.11 7.17 4.87
N CYS A 99 6.32 7.16 3.81
CA CYS A 99 5.58 5.98 3.40
C CYS A 99 5.21 6.06 1.93
N ASN A 100 5.18 4.93 1.23
CA ASN A 100 4.61 4.82 -0.11
C ASN A 100 4.09 3.41 -0.39
N PHE A 101 3.19 3.33 -1.37
CA PHE A 101 2.75 2.10 -1.99
C PHE A 101 3.30 2.03 -3.41
N SER A 102 3.87 0.89 -3.77
CA SER A 102 4.25 0.58 -5.14
C SER A 102 3.47 -0.62 -5.64
N CYS A 103 3.45 -0.81 -6.94
CA CYS A 103 2.89 -2.01 -7.52
C CYS A 103 3.58 -2.39 -8.82
N SER A 104 3.54 -3.68 -9.14
CA SER A 104 4.05 -4.23 -10.39
C SER A 104 3.21 -5.41 -10.85
N GLN A 105 2.93 -5.45 -12.14
CA GLN A 105 2.14 -6.49 -12.80
C GLN A 105 2.69 -6.68 -14.22
N ASP A 106 3.18 -7.89 -14.51
CA ASP A 106 3.80 -8.19 -15.80
C ASP A 106 2.76 -8.25 -16.93
N PHE A 107 1.61 -8.87 -16.65
CA PHE A 107 0.48 -8.97 -17.57
C PHE A 107 -0.84 -8.62 -16.87
N PRO A 108 -1.83 -8.01 -17.57
CA PRO A 108 -3.13 -7.67 -16.96
C PRO A 108 -3.89 -8.85 -16.36
N THR A 109 -3.59 -10.07 -16.79
CA THR A 109 -4.17 -11.32 -16.26
C THR A 109 -3.47 -11.83 -15.01
N ASP A 110 -2.26 -11.34 -14.73
CA ASP A 110 -1.47 -11.80 -13.61
C ASP A 110 -1.85 -11.07 -12.32
N PRO A 111 -1.63 -11.67 -11.15
CA PRO A 111 -1.73 -10.94 -9.91
C PRO A 111 -0.75 -9.76 -9.79
N PRO A 112 -1.21 -8.54 -9.42
CA PRO A 112 -0.27 -7.49 -9.09
C PRO A 112 0.44 -7.84 -7.78
N SER A 113 1.72 -7.50 -7.74
CA SER A 113 2.52 -7.47 -6.53
C SER A 113 2.54 -6.06 -5.99
N ILE A 114 2.17 -5.90 -4.72
CA ILE A 114 2.04 -4.61 -4.05
C ILE A 114 3.20 -4.45 -3.08
N GLY A 115 4.02 -3.42 -3.30
CA GLY A 115 5.04 -3.01 -2.36
C GLY A 115 4.49 -2.02 -1.33
N ILE A 116 4.90 -2.21 -0.08
CA ILE A 116 4.58 -1.30 1.03
C ILE A 116 5.91 -0.91 1.65
N SER A 117 6.17 0.39 1.75
CA SER A 117 7.39 0.90 2.38
C SER A 117 7.04 2.06 3.30
N PHE A 118 7.50 2.03 4.55
CA PHE A 118 7.35 3.17 5.46
C PHE A 118 8.43 3.21 6.53
N THR A 119 8.67 4.40 7.08
CA THR A 119 9.56 4.65 8.20
C THR A 119 8.76 5.23 9.34
N ILE A 120 8.90 4.62 10.52
CA ILE A 120 8.43 5.18 11.78
C ILE A 120 9.59 5.77 12.56
N GLN A 121 9.30 6.81 13.33
CA GLN A 121 10.21 7.41 14.27
C GLN A 121 9.51 7.59 15.63
N ASP A 122 10.26 7.38 16.70
CA ASP A 122 9.83 7.73 18.05
C ASP A 122 9.65 9.25 18.17
N LYS A 123 8.59 9.71 18.83
CA LYS A 123 8.37 11.15 19.07
C LYS A 123 9.31 11.71 20.13
N SER A 124 9.71 10.88 21.09
CA SER A 124 10.56 11.24 22.22
C SER A 124 12.06 11.10 21.92
N SER A 125 12.42 10.45 20.81
CA SER A 125 13.81 10.24 20.41
C SER A 125 14.02 10.33 18.90
N SER A 126 15.26 10.51 18.45
CA SER A 126 15.59 10.49 17.02
C SER A 126 15.73 9.07 16.44
N LYS A 127 15.27 8.04 17.17
CA LYS A 127 15.36 6.64 16.72
C LYS A 127 14.28 6.35 15.69
N SER A 128 14.69 5.79 14.57
CA SER A 128 13.80 5.41 13.46
C SER A 128 13.96 3.95 13.08
N ALA A 129 12.89 3.36 12.55
CA ALA A 129 12.89 2.04 11.96
C ALA A 129 12.13 2.07 10.63
N SER A 130 12.71 1.44 9.61
CA SER A 130 12.12 1.31 8.28
C SER A 130 11.58 -0.09 8.07
N PHE A 131 10.43 -0.15 7.41
CA PHE A 131 9.64 -1.34 7.19
C PHE A 131 9.34 -1.41 5.69
N GLN A 132 9.62 -2.57 5.09
CA GLN A 132 9.35 -2.81 3.69
C GLN A 132 8.88 -4.25 3.50
N THR A 133 7.84 -4.42 2.68
CA THR A 133 7.35 -5.73 2.27
C THR A 133 6.79 -5.66 0.86
N SER A 134 6.69 -6.83 0.22
CA SER A 134 5.98 -6.98 -1.05
C SER A 134 4.99 -8.13 -0.94
N VAL A 135 3.78 -7.92 -1.44
CA VAL A 135 2.66 -8.84 -1.31
C VAL A 135 2.03 -9.06 -2.67
N THR A 136 2.16 -10.28 -3.18
CA THR A 136 1.41 -10.72 -4.36
C THR A 136 0.00 -11.12 -3.95
N MET A 137 -0.99 -10.48 -4.57
CA MET A 137 -2.41 -10.78 -4.34
C MET A 137 -2.75 -12.19 -4.84
N ARG A 138 -3.69 -12.89 -4.19
CA ARG A 138 -4.06 -14.28 -4.60
C ARG A 138 -5.26 -14.36 -5.53
N ASN A 139 -6.19 -13.41 -5.43
CA ASN A 139 -7.42 -13.40 -6.20
C ASN A 139 -7.51 -12.09 -6.98
N ILE A 140 -7.32 -12.18 -8.29
CA ILE A 140 -7.69 -11.14 -9.24
C ILE A 140 -8.50 -11.91 -10.27
N ASN A 141 -9.77 -11.58 -10.44
CA ASN A 141 -10.72 -12.26 -11.34
C ASN A 141 -11.43 -13.50 -10.77
N LYS A 142 -12.16 -13.37 -9.66
CA LYS A 142 -13.36 -14.20 -9.45
C LYS A 142 -14.63 -13.39 -9.60
#